data_AF-A0A917IQ10-F1
#
_entry.id   AF-A0A917IQ10-F1
#
_cell.length_a   1.000
_cell.length_b   1.000
_cell.length_c   1.000
_cell.angle_alpha   90.00
_cell.angle_beta   90.00
_cell.angle_gamma   90.00
#
_symmetry.space_group_name_H-M   'P 1'
#
loop_
_entity.id
_entity.type
_entity.pdbx_description
1 polymer ?
#
loop_
_entity_poly.entity_id
_entity_poly.type
_entity_poly.pdbx_seq_one_letter_code
_entity_poly.pdbx_strand_id
1 'polypeptide(L)'
;MDAQRKALARKFFKLLVYQADGSRFEDVFTSIMNYCESGFQQIKPWGNIGDRKNDGYIKESGTFFQVYAPEDVTRDYPTAVKKAKDDFSLLLSQWEGIKEYYFVLNDKFKGVNADCEQALSLIVKKYKLRGGGLLTPKVLENKLFELSEDQIMSVVGFLPSEEIIQHIDFSILSEVIGFIMGLQIDLVITKIEFPNWDRKIAFNKLSPKTNFYLNLGSQNIGALNTFLGSDPFLAEALQEKISGIYQKVKEMEIESSDEYSGDYIFWTVIDECCPKKEVRYQHAVMTIIAKYFESCDVFEIHPTD
;
A
#
# COMPACT_ATOMS: atom_id res chain seq x y z
N MET A 1 1.20 8.31 -17.97
CA MET A 1 1.72 8.88 -16.71
C MET A 1 2.74 9.98 -16.97
N ASP A 2 2.54 11.17 -16.41
CA ASP A 2 3.50 12.28 -16.46
C ASP A 2 4.75 12.02 -15.59
N ALA A 3 5.72 12.94 -15.64
CA ALA A 3 6.99 12.81 -14.96
C ALA A 3 6.87 12.85 -13.42
N GLN A 4 5.93 13.62 -12.87
CA GLN A 4 5.76 13.77 -11.42
C GLN A 4 5.11 12.52 -10.81
N ARG A 5 4.02 12.04 -11.42
CA ARG A 5 3.35 10.79 -11.04
C ARG A 5 4.29 9.59 -11.20
N LYS A 6 5.12 9.57 -12.26
CA LYS A 6 6.15 8.54 -12.43
C LYS A 6 7.23 8.59 -11.34
N ALA A 7 7.64 9.77 -10.91
CA ALA A 7 8.59 9.93 -9.80
C ALA A 7 7.98 9.49 -8.46
N LEU A 8 6.71 9.80 -8.21
CA LEU A 8 5.99 9.38 -7.01
C LEU A 8 5.80 7.86 -6.97
N ALA A 9 5.38 7.27 -8.08
CA ALA A 9 5.27 5.82 -8.23
C ALA A 9 6.58 5.10 -7.91
N ARG A 10 7.73 5.64 -8.37
CA ARG A 10 9.05 5.09 -8.03
C ARG A 10 9.34 5.15 -6.53
N LYS A 11 8.92 6.22 -5.84
CA LYS A 11 9.06 6.31 -4.38
C LYS A 11 8.18 5.27 -3.67
N PHE A 12 6.95 5.08 -4.13
CA PHE A 12 6.02 4.09 -3.56
C PHE A 12 6.52 2.67 -3.78
N PHE A 13 7.01 2.36 -4.98
CA PHE A 13 7.66 1.08 -5.27
C PHE A 13 8.86 0.82 -4.34
N LYS A 14 9.72 1.83 -4.14
CA LYS A 14 10.83 1.71 -3.19
C LYS A 14 10.36 1.43 -1.76
N LEU A 15 9.34 2.15 -1.29
CA LEU A 15 8.78 1.95 0.04
C LEU A 15 8.22 0.53 0.21
N LEU A 16 7.48 0.05 -0.79
CA LEU A 16 6.95 -1.31 -0.86
C LEU A 16 8.08 -2.35 -0.72
N VAL A 17 9.16 -2.19 -1.48
CA VAL A 17 10.34 -3.09 -1.41
C VAL A 17 11.03 -3.05 -0.05
N TYR A 18 11.17 -1.87 0.57
CA TYR A 18 11.82 -1.74 1.89
C TYR A 18 11.04 -2.46 3.00
N GLN A 19 9.70 -2.47 2.90
CA GLN A 19 8.78 -3.06 3.86
C GLN A 19 8.45 -4.54 3.58
N ALA A 20 8.85 -5.05 2.41
CA ALA A 20 8.53 -6.40 1.98
C ALA A 20 9.68 -7.36 2.30
N ASP A 21 9.47 -8.20 3.31
CA ASP A 21 10.36 -9.31 3.68
C ASP A 21 9.66 -10.66 3.46
N GLY A 22 10.43 -11.71 3.22
CA GLY A 22 9.91 -13.07 2.99
C GLY A 22 8.83 -13.13 1.90
N SER A 23 7.69 -13.74 2.21
CA SER A 23 6.57 -13.94 1.28
C SER A 23 5.97 -12.64 0.74
N ARG A 24 6.06 -11.53 1.49
CA ARG A 24 5.56 -10.24 1.01
C ARG A 24 6.31 -9.76 -0.22
N PHE A 25 7.61 -10.02 -0.30
CA PHE A 25 8.40 -9.66 -1.48
C PHE A 25 8.16 -10.63 -2.64
N GLU A 26 7.91 -11.91 -2.35
CA GLU A 26 7.50 -12.89 -3.34
C GLU A 26 6.18 -12.48 -4.03
N ASP A 27 5.21 -11.97 -3.27
CA ASP A 27 3.96 -11.44 -3.82
C ASP A 27 4.23 -10.26 -4.76
N VAL A 28 5.10 -9.31 -4.37
CA VAL A 28 5.48 -8.16 -5.21
C VAL A 28 6.16 -8.61 -6.51
N PHE A 29 7.12 -9.54 -6.42
CA PHE A 29 7.79 -10.11 -7.58
C PHE A 29 6.77 -10.77 -8.52
N THR A 30 5.90 -11.61 -7.97
CA THR A 30 4.86 -12.32 -8.72
C THR A 30 3.91 -11.36 -9.42
N SER A 31 3.44 -10.32 -8.74
CA SER A 31 2.55 -9.32 -9.34
C SER A 31 3.17 -8.66 -10.57
N ILE A 32 4.46 -8.31 -10.51
CA ILE A 32 5.17 -7.72 -11.65
C ILE A 32 5.34 -8.75 -12.78
N MET A 33 5.78 -9.96 -12.45
CA MET A 33 6.07 -10.99 -13.46
C MET A 33 4.82 -11.46 -14.21
N ASN A 34 3.67 -11.52 -13.53
CA ASN A 34 2.38 -11.83 -14.18
C ASN A 34 2.00 -10.82 -15.28
N TYR A 35 2.45 -9.57 -15.18
CA TYR A 35 2.24 -8.57 -16.23
C TYR A 35 3.34 -8.57 -17.28
N CYS A 36 4.60 -8.80 -16.89
CA CYS A 36 5.72 -8.78 -17.81
C CYS A 36 5.77 -10.01 -18.74
N GLU A 37 5.36 -11.17 -18.25
CA GLU A 37 5.58 -12.46 -18.93
C GLU A 37 4.29 -13.29 -18.89
N SER A 38 3.55 -13.32 -20.01
CA SER A 38 2.25 -14.02 -20.08
C SER A 38 2.32 -15.53 -19.80
N GLY A 39 3.50 -16.13 -19.93
CA GLY A 39 3.77 -17.53 -19.63
C GLY A 39 4.29 -17.80 -18.22
N PHE A 40 4.37 -16.77 -17.36
CA PHE A 40 4.82 -16.93 -15.98
C PHE A 40 3.77 -17.65 -15.14
N GLN A 41 4.24 -18.61 -14.36
CA GLN A 41 3.42 -19.38 -13.43
C GLN A 41 4.07 -19.33 -12.04
N GLN A 42 3.36 -18.74 -11.07
CA GLN A 42 3.76 -18.80 -9.67
C GLN A 42 3.57 -20.23 -9.13
N ILE A 43 4.49 -20.67 -8.28
CA ILE A 43 4.39 -21.92 -7.52
C ILE A 43 4.30 -21.55 -6.05
N LYS A 44 3.15 -21.87 -5.42
CA LYS A 44 2.94 -21.64 -3.99
C LYS A 44 3.20 -22.93 -3.20
N PRO A 45 3.70 -22.84 -1.97
CA PRO A 45 3.86 -24.01 -1.11
C PRO A 45 2.50 -24.62 -0.74
N TRP A 46 2.40 -25.96 -0.81
CA TRP A 46 1.19 -26.68 -0.40
C TRP A 46 1.42 -27.49 0.87
N GLY A 47 1.03 -26.93 2.03
CA GLY A 47 1.24 -27.56 3.33
C GLY A 47 2.70 -27.92 3.57
N ASN A 48 2.95 -29.14 4.05
CA ASN A 48 4.31 -29.62 4.36
C ASN A 48 5.15 -29.99 3.12
N ILE A 49 4.58 -29.91 1.91
CA ILE A 49 5.28 -30.28 0.65
C ILE A 49 6.19 -29.14 0.17
N GLY A 50 5.92 -27.90 0.62
CA GLY A 50 6.66 -26.71 0.18
C GLY A 50 6.43 -26.34 -1.28
N ASP A 51 7.21 -25.38 -1.77
CA ASP A 51 7.23 -24.85 -3.15
C ASP A 51 8.16 -25.67 -4.09
N ARG A 52 8.81 -26.71 -3.56
CA ARG A 52 9.89 -27.46 -4.22
C ARG A 52 11.00 -26.53 -4.75
N LYS A 53 11.32 -25.46 -4.02
CA LYS A 53 12.40 -24.51 -4.34
C LYS A 53 12.24 -23.86 -5.69
N ASN A 54 11.02 -23.41 -5.95
CA ASN A 54 10.64 -22.71 -7.15
C ASN A 54 9.49 -21.78 -6.77
N ASP A 55 9.70 -20.48 -6.85
CA ASP A 55 8.64 -19.50 -6.58
C ASP A 55 7.89 -19.13 -7.86
N GLY A 56 8.49 -19.40 -9.03
CA GLY A 56 7.81 -19.27 -10.31
C GLY A 56 8.66 -19.65 -11.50
N TYR A 57 8.03 -19.97 -12.62
CA TYR A 57 8.71 -20.42 -13.83
C TYR A 57 7.97 -20.03 -15.11
N ILE A 58 8.70 -20.03 -16.22
CA ILE A 58 8.17 -19.89 -17.57
C ILE A 58 8.51 -21.17 -18.33
N LYS A 59 7.49 -22.00 -18.59
CA LYS A 59 7.67 -23.36 -19.13
C LYS A 59 8.32 -23.36 -20.51
N GLU A 60 7.91 -22.46 -21.38
CA GLU A 60 8.34 -22.41 -22.79
C GLU A 60 9.85 -22.13 -22.90
N SER A 61 10.34 -21.15 -22.14
CA SER A 61 11.76 -20.79 -22.11
C SER A 61 12.59 -21.69 -21.20
N GLY A 62 11.95 -22.44 -20.28
CA GLY A 62 12.65 -23.21 -19.25
C GLY A 62 13.32 -22.30 -18.21
N THR A 63 12.71 -21.14 -17.93
CA THR A 63 13.23 -20.15 -16.99
C THR A 63 12.62 -20.36 -15.60
N PHE A 64 13.47 -20.45 -14.59
CA PHE A 64 13.06 -20.67 -13.19
C PHE A 64 13.53 -19.52 -12.30
N PHE A 65 12.70 -19.17 -11.33
CA PHE A 65 12.92 -18.06 -10.40
C PHE A 65 12.85 -18.56 -8.95
N GLN A 66 13.82 -18.16 -8.14
CA GLN A 66 13.75 -18.31 -6.68
C GLN A 66 13.92 -16.93 -6.05
N VAL A 67 12.97 -16.56 -5.22
CA VAL A 67 12.89 -15.31 -4.49
C VAL A 67 13.48 -15.47 -3.09
N TYR A 68 14.30 -14.50 -2.70
CA TYR A 68 14.85 -14.39 -1.37
C TYR A 68 14.84 -12.94 -0.90
N ALA A 69 14.16 -12.69 0.23
CA ALA A 69 14.02 -11.37 0.82
C ALA A 69 14.36 -11.41 2.32
N PRO A 70 15.65 -11.28 2.69
CA PRO A 70 16.06 -11.19 4.08
C PRO A 70 15.73 -9.81 4.68
N GLU A 71 15.47 -9.77 5.99
CA GLU A 71 15.22 -8.52 6.72
C GLU A 71 16.41 -7.55 6.63
N ASP A 72 17.65 -8.06 6.72
CA ASP A 72 18.87 -7.29 6.53
C ASP A 72 19.87 -8.00 5.60
N VAL A 73 19.79 -7.67 4.31
CA VAL A 73 20.70 -8.20 3.28
C VAL A 73 22.17 -7.85 3.51
N THR A 74 22.47 -6.72 4.19
CA THR A 74 23.86 -6.22 4.28
C THR A 74 24.71 -7.00 5.27
N ARG A 75 24.08 -7.61 6.27
CA ARG A 75 24.75 -8.42 7.29
C ARG A 75 24.87 -9.89 6.90
N ASP A 76 24.16 -10.31 5.85
CA ASP A 76 23.91 -11.73 5.59
C ASP A 76 24.25 -12.19 4.15
N TYR A 77 25.11 -11.45 3.43
CA TYR A 77 25.52 -11.82 2.07
C TYR A 77 26.09 -13.25 1.94
N PRO A 78 26.95 -13.75 2.85
CA PRO A 78 27.42 -15.14 2.78
C PRO A 78 26.27 -16.15 2.82
N THR A 79 25.22 -15.86 3.58
CA THR A 79 24.00 -16.69 3.65
C THR A 79 23.19 -16.57 2.36
N ALA A 80 23.08 -15.38 1.77
CA ALA A 80 22.45 -15.21 0.45
C ALA A 80 23.16 -16.04 -0.64
N VAL A 81 24.50 -16.02 -0.66
CA VAL A 81 25.30 -16.82 -1.60
C VAL A 81 25.10 -18.32 -1.36
N LYS A 82 25.12 -18.76 -0.10
CA LYS A 82 24.87 -20.16 0.26
C LYS A 82 23.46 -20.58 -0.17
N LYS A 83 22.46 -19.76 0.12
CA LYS A 83 21.06 -19.99 -0.21
C LYS A 83 20.83 -20.10 -1.72
N ALA A 84 21.43 -19.23 -2.53
CA ALA A 84 21.36 -19.34 -3.98
C ALA A 84 21.89 -20.69 -4.51
N LYS A 85 22.99 -21.21 -3.92
CA LYS A 85 23.56 -22.51 -4.30
C LYS A 85 22.69 -23.68 -3.82
N ASP A 86 22.22 -23.62 -2.57
CA ASP A 86 21.42 -24.67 -1.95
C ASP A 86 20.05 -24.78 -2.65
N ASP A 87 19.38 -23.65 -2.88
CA ASP A 87 18.08 -23.59 -3.55
C ASP A 87 18.19 -24.08 -5.00
N PHE A 88 19.21 -23.68 -5.77
CA PHE A 88 19.43 -24.21 -7.12
C PHE A 88 19.69 -25.73 -7.14
N SER A 89 20.48 -26.24 -6.18
CA SER A 89 20.77 -27.67 -6.09
C SER A 89 19.51 -28.50 -5.80
N LEU A 90 18.63 -27.97 -4.96
CA LEU A 90 17.33 -28.57 -4.66
C LEU A 90 16.36 -28.45 -5.84
N LEU A 91 16.32 -27.31 -6.54
CA LEU A 91 15.54 -27.09 -7.75
C LEU A 91 15.87 -28.17 -8.80
N LEU A 92 17.16 -28.40 -9.07
CA LEU A 92 17.61 -29.46 -9.99
C LEU A 92 17.16 -30.88 -9.60
N SER A 93 16.96 -31.14 -8.31
CA SER A 93 16.51 -32.45 -7.84
C SER A 93 15.00 -32.67 -8.04
N GLN A 94 14.23 -31.59 -8.20
CA GLN A 94 12.77 -31.61 -8.25
C GLN A 94 12.21 -31.27 -9.65
N TRP A 95 12.97 -30.56 -10.48
CA TRP A 95 12.51 -30.00 -11.74
C TRP A 95 13.47 -30.34 -12.88
N GLU A 96 12.88 -30.66 -14.04
CA GLU A 96 13.62 -30.94 -15.27
C GLU A 96 13.47 -29.79 -16.28
N GLY A 97 14.36 -29.73 -17.28
CA GLY A 97 14.25 -28.76 -18.37
C GLY A 97 14.65 -27.34 -18.02
N ILE A 98 15.41 -27.15 -16.93
CA ILE A 98 15.95 -25.85 -16.51
C ILE A 98 16.96 -25.38 -17.56
N LYS A 99 16.64 -24.30 -18.26
CA LYS A 99 17.50 -23.65 -19.27
C LYS A 99 18.01 -22.32 -18.77
N GLU A 100 17.23 -21.62 -17.94
CA GLU A 100 17.62 -20.37 -17.32
C GLU A 100 17.27 -20.36 -15.84
N TYR A 101 18.14 -19.79 -15.00
CA TYR A 101 17.92 -19.69 -13.56
C TYR A 101 18.22 -18.29 -13.04
N TYR A 102 17.22 -17.66 -12.42
CA TYR A 102 17.37 -16.35 -11.82
C TYR A 102 17.10 -16.39 -10.31
N PHE A 103 18.03 -15.84 -9.55
CA PHE A 103 17.87 -15.65 -8.12
C PHE A 103 17.42 -14.22 -7.86
N VAL A 104 16.22 -14.04 -7.33
CA VAL A 104 15.59 -12.74 -7.09
C VAL A 104 15.88 -12.33 -5.66
N LEU A 105 16.82 -11.42 -5.46
CA LEU A 105 17.26 -10.97 -4.15
C LEU A 105 16.67 -9.60 -3.83
N ASN A 106 15.90 -9.47 -2.74
CA ASN A 106 15.55 -8.16 -2.19
C ASN A 106 16.79 -7.54 -1.53
N ASP A 107 17.55 -6.78 -2.31
CA ASP A 107 18.71 -6.03 -1.84
C ASP A 107 18.34 -4.71 -1.13
N LYS A 108 17.04 -4.41 -1.02
CA LYS A 108 16.51 -3.15 -0.47
C LYS A 108 17.18 -1.92 -1.11
N PHE A 109 17.52 -1.98 -2.40
CA PHE A 109 18.25 -0.93 -3.13
C PHE A 109 19.63 -0.57 -2.52
N LYS A 110 20.19 -1.42 -1.66
CA LYS A 110 21.51 -1.23 -1.06
C LYS A 110 22.64 -1.80 -1.93
N GLY A 111 22.31 -2.47 -3.03
CA GLY A 111 23.25 -3.13 -3.92
C GLY A 111 23.55 -4.57 -3.47
N VAL A 112 24.32 -5.28 -4.29
CA VAL A 112 24.59 -6.71 -4.14
C VAL A 112 26.08 -6.97 -4.07
N ASN A 113 26.48 -7.92 -3.22
CA ASN A 113 27.87 -8.34 -3.15
C ASN A 113 28.25 -9.15 -4.40
N ALA A 114 29.44 -8.90 -4.95
CA ALA A 114 29.95 -9.58 -6.14
C ALA A 114 29.99 -11.11 -6.02
N ASP A 115 30.09 -11.66 -4.80
CA ASP A 115 30.13 -13.10 -4.56
C ASP A 115 28.83 -13.80 -4.99
N CYS A 116 27.66 -13.13 -4.88
CA CYS A 116 26.40 -13.67 -5.38
C CYS A 116 26.41 -13.82 -6.90
N GLU A 117 26.85 -12.78 -7.61
CA GLU A 117 26.96 -12.79 -9.07
C GLU A 117 27.95 -13.86 -9.55
N GLN A 118 29.08 -13.99 -8.87
CA GLN A 118 30.07 -15.03 -9.17
C GLN A 118 29.50 -16.43 -8.92
N ALA A 119 28.78 -16.65 -7.82
CA ALA A 119 28.15 -17.93 -7.53
C ALA A 119 27.13 -18.34 -8.60
N LEU A 120 26.28 -17.41 -9.04
CA LEU A 120 25.30 -17.65 -10.11
C LEU A 120 25.98 -17.88 -11.46
N SER A 121 27.02 -17.10 -11.78
CA SER A 121 27.83 -17.31 -12.98
C SER A 121 28.49 -18.69 -13.00
N LEU A 122 28.97 -19.18 -11.85
CA LEU A 122 29.51 -20.53 -11.72
C LEU A 122 28.43 -21.60 -11.92
N ILE A 123 27.21 -21.37 -11.42
CA ILE A 123 26.06 -22.26 -11.66
C ILE A 123 25.76 -22.34 -13.16
N VAL A 124 25.59 -21.20 -13.83
CA VAL A 124 25.31 -21.12 -15.28
C VAL A 124 26.37 -21.89 -16.08
N LYS A 125 27.65 -21.68 -15.77
CA LYS A 125 28.77 -22.36 -16.45
C LYS A 125 28.78 -23.87 -16.16
N LYS A 126 28.67 -24.27 -14.89
CA LYS A 126 28.76 -25.67 -14.45
C LYS A 126 27.66 -26.53 -15.06
N TYR A 127 26.44 -26.00 -15.13
CA TYR A 127 25.27 -26.73 -15.63
C TYR A 127 24.91 -26.40 -17.08
N LYS A 128 25.74 -25.59 -17.77
CA LYS A 128 25.56 -25.19 -19.18
C LYS A 128 24.17 -24.60 -19.45
N LEU A 129 23.70 -23.77 -18.52
CA LEU A 129 22.44 -23.05 -18.69
C LEU A 129 22.58 -22.04 -19.83
N ARG A 130 21.49 -21.78 -20.56
CA ARG A 130 21.42 -20.74 -21.60
C ARG A 130 21.59 -19.34 -21.00
N GLY A 131 21.13 -19.14 -19.77
CA GLY A 131 21.17 -17.87 -19.07
C GLY A 131 20.93 -18.02 -17.57
N GLY A 132 21.16 -16.94 -16.84
CA GLY A 132 20.92 -16.89 -15.40
C GLY A 132 21.73 -15.81 -14.73
N GLY A 133 21.28 -15.39 -13.56
CA GLY A 133 21.88 -14.27 -12.85
C GLY A 133 21.01 -13.77 -11.72
N LEU A 134 21.39 -12.63 -11.16
CA LEU A 134 20.66 -12.01 -10.08
C LEU A 134 19.60 -11.05 -10.63
N LEU A 135 18.41 -11.09 -10.04
CA LEU A 135 17.39 -10.07 -10.23
C LEU A 135 17.23 -9.28 -8.94
N THR A 136 17.38 -7.97 -9.02
CA THR A 136 17.24 -7.07 -7.87
C THR A 136 15.97 -6.23 -8.00
N PRO A 137 15.48 -5.65 -6.89
CA PRO A 137 14.46 -4.60 -6.92
C PRO A 137 14.70 -3.53 -7.97
N LYS A 138 15.96 -3.19 -8.29
CA LYS A 138 16.26 -2.21 -9.34
C LYS A 138 15.89 -2.72 -10.74
N VAL A 139 16.11 -4.01 -11.01
CA VAL A 139 15.68 -4.64 -12.26
C VAL A 139 14.16 -4.74 -12.32
N LEU A 140 13.52 -5.09 -11.19
CA LEU A 140 12.06 -5.13 -11.09
C LEU A 140 11.43 -3.73 -11.27
N GLU A 141 12.05 -2.67 -10.73
CA GLU A 141 11.64 -1.28 -10.97
C GLU A 141 11.63 -0.99 -12.47
N ASN A 142 12.71 -1.31 -13.18
CA ASN A 142 12.79 -1.04 -14.62
C ASN A 142 11.69 -1.78 -15.40
N LYS A 143 11.50 -3.08 -15.12
CA LYS A 143 10.43 -3.89 -15.73
C LYS A 143 9.03 -3.33 -15.45
N LEU A 144 8.75 -2.98 -14.20
CA LEU A 144 7.47 -2.41 -13.79
C LEU A 144 7.16 -1.12 -14.55
N PHE A 145 8.14 -0.23 -14.72
CA PHE A 145 7.94 1.06 -15.39
C PHE A 145 7.94 1.01 -16.92
N GLU A 146 8.03 -0.19 -17.51
CA GLU A 146 7.75 -0.48 -18.92
C GLU A 146 6.28 -0.89 -19.15
N LEU A 147 5.54 -1.24 -18.08
CA LEU A 147 4.14 -1.64 -18.13
C LEU A 147 3.18 -0.44 -18.32
N SER A 148 1.91 -0.75 -18.61
CA SER A 148 0.86 0.27 -18.71
C SER A 148 0.57 0.93 -17.34
N GLU A 149 -0.06 2.10 -17.36
CA GLU A 149 -0.31 2.88 -16.14
C GLU A 149 -1.18 2.13 -15.12
N ASP A 150 -2.22 1.43 -15.59
CA ASP A 150 -3.10 0.61 -14.75
C ASP A 150 -2.36 -0.57 -14.11
N GLN A 151 -1.43 -1.20 -14.84
CA GLN A 151 -0.58 -2.29 -14.33
C GLN A 151 0.46 -1.79 -13.34
N ILE A 152 1.02 -0.60 -13.55
CA ILE A 152 1.91 0.04 -12.56
C ILE A 152 1.14 0.29 -11.26
N MET A 153 -0.06 0.87 -11.37
CA MET A 153 -0.91 1.20 -10.22
C MET A 153 -1.44 -0.03 -9.48
N SER A 154 -1.64 -1.17 -10.15
CA SER A 154 -2.03 -2.41 -9.45
C SER A 154 -0.91 -2.96 -8.56
N VAL A 155 0.35 -2.66 -8.87
CA VAL A 155 1.52 -3.06 -8.06
C VAL A 155 1.86 -2.03 -6.99
N VAL A 156 1.99 -0.74 -7.35
CA VAL A 156 2.43 0.31 -6.41
C VAL A 156 1.29 0.92 -5.59
N GLY A 157 0.05 0.58 -5.91
CA GLY A 157 -1.14 1.19 -5.36
C GLY A 157 -1.56 2.47 -6.09
N PHE A 158 -2.60 3.11 -5.57
CA PHE A 158 -3.16 4.31 -6.17
C PHE A 158 -2.19 5.49 -6.06
N LEU A 159 -1.92 6.13 -7.20
CA LEU A 159 -1.16 7.37 -7.25
C LEU A 159 -2.14 8.55 -7.22
N PRO A 160 -1.98 9.51 -6.30
CA PRO A 160 -2.80 10.72 -6.34
C PRO A 160 -2.66 11.40 -7.72
N SER A 161 -3.78 11.89 -8.25
CA SER A 161 -3.78 12.66 -9.50
C SER A 161 -3.18 14.05 -9.28
N GLU A 162 -2.74 14.71 -10.36
CA GLU A 162 -2.22 16.08 -10.31
C GLU A 162 -3.22 17.05 -9.64
N GLU A 163 -4.52 16.79 -9.79
CA GLU A 163 -5.63 17.53 -9.14
C GLU A 163 -5.66 17.37 -7.60
N ILE A 164 -5.04 16.33 -7.06
CA ILE A 164 -4.97 16.06 -5.60
C ILE A 164 -3.71 16.71 -5.00
N ILE A 165 -2.66 16.94 -5.79
CA ILE A 165 -1.35 17.41 -5.31
C ILE A 165 -1.26 18.94 -5.26
N GLN A 166 -2.18 19.70 -5.84
CA GLN A 166 -2.13 21.16 -5.83
C GLN A 166 -3.26 21.77 -5.03
N HIS A 167 -2.97 22.00 -3.74
CA HIS A 167 -3.76 22.78 -2.78
C HIS A 167 -5.18 22.28 -2.56
N ILE A 168 -5.64 22.34 -1.31
CA ILE A 168 -7.08 22.32 -1.10
C ILE A 168 -7.65 23.58 -1.76
N ASP A 169 -8.51 23.39 -2.77
CA ASP A 169 -9.27 24.47 -3.35
C ASP A 169 -10.27 25.00 -2.30
N PHE A 170 -10.03 26.20 -1.79
CA PHE A 170 -10.88 26.82 -0.79
C PHE A 170 -12.31 27.06 -1.28
N SER A 171 -12.54 27.13 -2.60
CA SER A 171 -13.90 27.19 -3.14
C SER A 171 -14.62 25.85 -2.97
N ILE A 172 -13.93 24.73 -3.16
CA ILE A 172 -14.45 23.38 -2.92
C ILE A 172 -14.66 23.15 -1.43
N LEU A 173 -13.72 23.57 -0.56
CA LEU A 173 -13.96 23.51 0.89
C LEU A 173 -15.18 24.33 1.30
N SER A 174 -15.32 25.54 0.77
CA SER A 174 -16.47 26.39 1.08
C SER A 174 -17.78 25.74 0.64
N GLU A 175 -17.80 25.07 -0.52
CA GLU A 175 -18.97 24.34 -1.01
C GLU A 175 -19.27 23.10 -0.13
N VAL A 176 -18.25 22.32 0.23
CA VAL A 176 -18.39 21.14 1.11
C VAL A 176 -18.86 21.55 2.50
N ILE A 177 -18.22 22.56 3.11
CA ILE A 177 -18.60 23.06 4.43
C ILE A 177 -20.00 23.67 4.38
N GLY A 178 -20.32 24.47 3.36
CA GLY A 178 -21.66 25.03 3.18
C GLY A 178 -22.73 23.94 3.05
N PHE A 179 -22.42 22.86 2.33
CA PHE A 179 -23.30 21.70 2.23
C PHE A 179 -23.49 21.00 3.58
N ILE A 180 -22.40 20.70 4.30
CA ILE A 180 -22.46 20.06 5.63
C ILE A 180 -23.26 20.92 6.62
N MET A 181 -23.09 22.25 6.59
CA MET A 181 -23.84 23.18 7.44
C MET A 181 -25.35 23.17 7.14
N GLY A 182 -25.74 22.86 5.90
CA GLY A 182 -27.14 22.75 5.48
C GLY A 182 -27.83 21.45 5.88
N LEU A 183 -27.10 20.43 6.36
CA LEU A 183 -27.69 19.15 6.74
C LEU A 183 -28.47 19.28 8.07
N GLN A 184 -29.68 18.73 8.13
CA GLN A 184 -30.48 18.64 9.36
C GLN A 184 -30.01 17.45 10.20
N ILE A 185 -29.36 17.73 11.33
CA ILE A 185 -28.69 16.75 12.19
C ILE A 185 -28.85 17.19 13.64
N ASP A 186 -29.12 16.22 14.53
CA ASP A 186 -29.20 16.42 15.97
C ASP A 186 -27.79 16.58 16.57
N LEU A 187 -27.60 17.62 17.39
CA LEU A 187 -26.30 18.02 17.91
C LEU A 187 -25.87 17.13 19.08
N VAL A 188 -24.64 16.62 19.05
CA VAL A 188 -24.05 15.82 20.13
C VAL A 188 -22.76 16.48 20.61
N ILE A 189 -22.65 16.69 21.92
CA ILE A 189 -21.46 17.25 22.57
C ILE A 189 -20.48 16.11 22.86
N THR A 190 -19.31 16.11 22.24
CA THR A 190 -18.21 15.17 22.51
C THR A 190 -17.10 15.82 23.33
N LYS A 191 -16.43 15.02 24.16
CA LYS A 191 -15.36 15.44 25.08
C LYS A 191 -14.01 15.06 24.49
N ILE A 192 -13.04 15.98 24.56
CA ILE A 192 -11.71 15.86 23.95
C ILE A 192 -10.75 15.06 24.84
N GLU A 193 -10.15 14.01 24.30
CA GLU A 193 -8.93 13.33 24.80
C GLU A 193 -8.01 12.98 23.61
N PHE A 194 -6.69 12.95 23.82
CA PHE A 194 -5.67 12.74 22.78
C PHE A 194 -5.18 11.28 22.73
N PRO A 195 -5.44 10.51 21.65
CA PRO A 195 -5.04 9.12 21.55
C PRO A 195 -3.94 8.89 20.52
N ASN A 196 -3.48 7.65 20.47
CA ASN A 196 -2.51 7.18 19.49
C ASN A 196 -3.21 6.82 18.17
N TRP A 197 -2.86 7.52 17.09
CA TRP A 197 -3.44 7.37 15.74
C TRP A 197 -3.56 5.92 15.28
N ASP A 198 -2.50 5.13 15.44
CA ASP A 198 -2.48 3.72 15.02
C ASP A 198 -3.37 2.83 15.89
N ARG A 199 -3.47 3.14 17.19
CA ARG A 199 -4.37 2.42 18.10
C ARG A 199 -5.83 2.68 17.75
N LYS A 200 -6.16 3.92 17.39
CA LYS A 200 -7.52 4.32 16.99
C LYS A 200 -7.94 3.63 15.69
N ILE A 201 -7.04 3.50 14.73
CA ILE A 201 -7.27 2.75 13.48
C ILE A 201 -7.55 1.28 13.76
N ALA A 202 -6.74 0.64 14.60
CA ALA A 202 -6.92 -0.75 14.98
C ALA A 202 -8.23 -0.96 15.76
N PHE A 203 -8.56 -0.06 16.70
CA PHE A 203 -9.77 -0.14 17.51
C PHE A 203 -11.05 -0.04 16.66
N ASN A 204 -11.08 0.90 15.72
CA ASN A 204 -12.22 1.08 14.82
C ASN A 204 -12.25 0.07 13.66
N LYS A 205 -11.38 -0.96 13.67
CA LYS A 205 -11.28 -1.98 12.62
C LYS A 205 -11.15 -1.40 11.20
N LEU A 206 -10.42 -0.29 11.05
CA LEU A 206 -10.23 0.36 9.76
C LEU A 206 -9.25 -0.44 8.91
N SER A 207 -9.61 -0.72 7.65
CA SER A 207 -8.74 -1.45 6.75
C SER A 207 -7.50 -0.65 6.35
N PRO A 208 -6.45 -1.30 5.85
CA PRO A 208 -5.29 -0.60 5.29
C PRO A 208 -5.66 0.42 4.21
N LYS A 209 -6.75 0.17 3.47
CA LYS A 209 -7.26 1.08 2.44
C LYS A 209 -7.85 2.35 3.07
N THR A 210 -8.68 2.23 4.10
CA THR A 210 -9.25 3.38 4.81
C THR A 210 -8.19 4.17 5.57
N ASN A 211 -7.25 3.49 6.22
CA ASN A 211 -6.07 4.10 6.84
C ASN A 211 -5.28 4.97 5.83
N PHE A 212 -5.05 4.45 4.62
CA PHE A 212 -4.39 5.21 3.56
C PHE A 212 -5.11 6.53 3.25
N TYR A 213 -6.45 6.54 3.17
CA TYR A 213 -7.22 7.75 2.91
C TYR A 213 -7.24 8.74 4.08
N LEU A 214 -7.29 8.25 5.33
CA LEU A 214 -7.13 9.10 6.51
C LEU A 214 -5.77 9.78 6.54
N ASN A 215 -4.69 9.04 6.23
CA ASN A 215 -3.34 9.60 6.14
C ASN A 215 -3.17 10.56 4.96
N LEU A 216 -3.91 10.36 3.87
CA LEU A 216 -3.93 11.30 2.75
C LEU A 216 -4.60 12.61 3.15
N GLY A 217 -5.75 12.54 3.84
CA GLY A 217 -6.43 13.71 4.38
C GLY A 217 -5.60 14.45 5.43
N SER A 218 -4.87 13.75 6.30
CA SER A 218 -4.09 14.36 7.37
C SER A 218 -2.96 15.26 6.87
N GLN A 219 -2.41 14.98 5.68
CA GLN A 219 -1.39 15.81 5.03
C GLN A 219 -1.85 17.24 4.76
N ASN A 220 -3.17 17.47 4.66
CA ASN A 220 -3.73 18.78 4.35
C ASN A 220 -4.39 19.48 5.55
N ILE A 221 -4.27 18.93 6.77
CA ILE A 221 -4.84 19.53 7.99
C ILE A 221 -4.33 20.96 8.21
N GLY A 222 -3.06 21.24 7.91
CA GLY A 222 -2.49 22.58 8.03
C GLY A 222 -3.21 23.63 7.14
N ALA A 223 -3.60 23.25 5.92
CA ALA A 223 -4.34 24.13 5.02
C ALA A 223 -5.78 24.36 5.51
N LEU A 224 -6.44 23.30 6.01
CA LEU A 224 -7.77 23.39 6.61
C LEU A 224 -7.77 24.27 7.88
N ASN A 225 -6.76 24.12 8.75
CA ASN A 225 -6.61 24.95 9.94
C ASN A 225 -6.37 26.42 9.59
N THR A 226 -5.64 26.70 8.51
CA THR A 226 -5.44 28.07 8.00
C THR A 226 -6.77 28.67 7.52
N PHE A 227 -7.59 27.89 6.83
CA PHE A 227 -8.92 28.31 6.37
C PHE A 227 -9.86 28.61 7.55
N LEU A 228 -10.01 27.65 8.46
CA LEU A 228 -10.89 27.75 9.63
C LEU A 228 -10.39 28.77 10.67
N GLY A 229 -9.09 29.04 10.74
CA GLY A 229 -8.51 30.01 11.68
C GLY A 229 -9.00 31.45 11.47
N SER A 230 -9.61 31.75 10.32
CA SER A 230 -10.26 33.03 10.05
C SER A 230 -11.66 33.17 10.68
N ASP A 231 -12.31 32.04 11.03
CA ASP A 231 -13.64 32.01 11.63
C ASP A 231 -13.76 30.83 12.63
N PRO A 232 -13.47 31.09 13.93
CA PRO A 232 -13.57 30.08 14.97
C PRO A 232 -14.98 29.51 15.18
N PHE A 233 -16.03 30.30 14.93
CA PHE A 233 -17.41 29.83 15.06
C PHE A 233 -17.75 28.82 13.97
N LEU A 234 -17.26 29.05 12.75
CA LEU A 234 -17.38 28.07 11.66
C LEU A 234 -16.66 26.76 11.99
N ALA A 235 -15.50 26.84 12.64
CA ALA A 235 -14.74 25.65 13.05
C ALA A 235 -15.52 24.79 14.06
N GLU A 236 -16.09 25.43 15.08
CA GLU A 236 -16.91 24.77 16.11
C GLU A 236 -18.19 24.17 15.51
N ALA A 237 -18.93 24.95 14.70
CA ALA A 237 -20.14 24.46 14.04
C ALA A 237 -19.85 23.27 13.10
N LEU A 238 -18.71 23.29 12.39
CA LEU A 238 -18.29 22.20 11.51
C LEU A 238 -17.95 20.93 12.30
N GLN A 239 -17.27 21.06 13.44
CA GLN A 239 -16.98 19.95 14.34
C GLN A 239 -18.28 19.28 14.80
N GLU A 240 -19.22 20.06 15.34
CA GLU A 240 -20.51 19.55 15.84
C GLU A 240 -21.29 18.80 14.76
N LYS A 241 -21.32 19.33 13.54
CA LYS A 241 -22.00 18.68 12.40
C LYS A 241 -21.35 17.37 12.01
N ILE A 242 -20.02 17.34 11.88
CA ILE A 242 -19.32 16.10 11.51
C ILE A 242 -19.49 15.02 12.59
N SER A 243 -19.40 15.38 13.87
CA SER A 243 -19.67 14.46 14.98
C SER A 243 -21.10 13.93 14.95
N GLY A 244 -22.09 14.79 14.68
CA GLY A 244 -23.49 14.37 14.53
C GLY A 244 -23.71 13.40 13.37
N ILE A 245 -23.10 13.66 12.19
CA ILE A 245 -23.16 12.75 11.03
C ILE A 245 -22.57 11.40 11.40
N TYR A 246 -21.40 11.40 12.03
CA TYR A 246 -20.73 10.19 12.47
C TYR A 246 -21.59 9.36 13.42
N GLN A 247 -22.17 9.97 14.46
CA GLN A 247 -23.02 9.25 15.42
C GLN A 247 -24.25 8.64 14.74
N LYS A 248 -24.94 9.41 13.90
CA LYS A 248 -26.08 8.92 13.12
C LYS A 248 -25.70 7.69 12.28
N VAL A 249 -24.59 7.75 11.55
CA VAL A 249 -24.13 6.63 10.70
C VAL A 249 -23.71 5.43 11.54
N LYS A 250 -23.03 5.66 12.66
CA LYS A 250 -22.62 4.61 13.60
C LYS A 250 -23.83 3.89 14.20
N GLU A 251 -24.87 4.62 14.60
CA GLU A 251 -26.12 4.04 15.10
C GLU A 251 -26.79 3.16 14.04
N MET A 252 -26.88 3.65 12.80
CA MET A 252 -27.42 2.87 11.67
C MET A 252 -26.62 1.58 11.42
N GLU A 253 -25.29 1.62 11.50
CA GLU A 253 -24.44 0.43 11.36
C GLU A 253 -24.65 -0.57 12.51
N ILE A 254 -24.73 -0.09 13.75
CA ILE A 254 -25.00 -0.95 14.93
C ILE A 254 -26.37 -1.62 14.83
N GLU A 255 -27.38 -0.92 14.30
CA GLU A 255 -28.74 -1.46 14.16
C GLU A 255 -28.89 -2.45 12.99
N SER A 256 -28.08 -2.32 11.94
CA SER A 256 -28.26 -3.05 10.68
C SER A 256 -27.27 -4.20 10.46
N SER A 257 -26.19 -4.28 11.23
CA SER A 257 -25.13 -5.30 11.10
C SER A 257 -24.77 -5.96 12.43
N ASP A 258 -24.59 -7.28 12.42
CA ASP A 258 -24.09 -8.04 13.57
C ASP A 258 -22.58 -7.78 13.84
N GLU A 259 -21.86 -7.27 12.84
CA GLU A 259 -20.43 -6.97 12.95
C GLU A 259 -20.12 -5.51 12.62
N TYR A 260 -19.59 -4.79 13.62
CA TYR A 260 -19.12 -3.42 13.48
C TYR A 260 -18.04 -3.28 12.40
N SER A 261 -18.28 -2.42 11.40
CA SER A 261 -17.32 -2.06 10.37
C SER A 261 -17.02 -0.55 10.35
N GLY A 262 -15.82 -0.16 10.82
CA GLY A 262 -15.39 1.23 10.71
C GLY A 262 -15.19 1.68 9.26
N ASP A 263 -14.89 0.75 8.34
CA ASP A 263 -14.82 1.04 6.91
C ASP A 263 -16.18 1.48 6.36
N TYR A 264 -17.24 0.76 6.72
CA TYR A 264 -18.60 1.12 6.30
C TYR A 264 -18.98 2.52 6.79
N ILE A 265 -18.72 2.80 8.08
CA ILE A 265 -18.99 4.11 8.67
C ILE A 265 -18.18 5.20 7.95
N PHE A 266 -16.89 4.98 7.72
CA PHE A 266 -16.03 5.95 7.05
C PHE A 266 -16.53 6.32 5.65
N TRP A 267 -16.83 5.33 4.81
CA TRP A 267 -17.29 5.60 3.45
C TRP A 267 -18.68 6.20 3.41
N THR A 268 -19.57 5.80 4.34
CA THR A 268 -20.92 6.36 4.43
C THR A 268 -20.90 7.82 4.90
N VAL A 269 -20.06 8.17 5.89
CA VAL A 269 -19.86 9.56 6.31
C VAL A 269 -19.29 10.41 5.17
N ILE A 270 -18.34 9.87 4.39
CA ILE A 270 -17.83 10.56 3.20
C ILE A 270 -18.96 10.87 2.22
N ASP A 271 -19.78 9.88 1.88
CA ASP A 271 -20.85 10.03 0.90
C ASP A 271 -21.93 11.01 1.38
N GLU A 272 -22.31 10.99 2.66
CA GLU A 272 -23.28 11.91 3.27
C GLU A 272 -22.78 13.36 3.31
N CYS A 273 -21.46 13.57 3.44
CA CYS A 273 -20.86 14.91 3.49
C CYS A 273 -20.49 15.47 2.11
N CYS A 274 -20.63 14.67 1.05
CA CYS A 274 -20.14 15.02 -0.27
C CYS A 274 -21.26 15.63 -1.15
N PRO A 275 -21.19 16.92 -1.51
CA PRO A 275 -22.26 17.56 -2.30
C PRO A 275 -22.33 17.04 -3.74
N LYS A 276 -21.21 16.51 -4.28
CA LYS A 276 -21.10 16.01 -5.65
C LYS A 276 -20.25 14.75 -5.67
N LYS A 277 -20.63 13.75 -6.47
CA LYS A 277 -19.89 12.48 -6.65
C LYS A 277 -18.63 12.65 -7.50
N GLU A 278 -17.74 13.53 -7.08
CA GLU A 278 -16.48 13.85 -7.75
C GLU A 278 -15.32 13.71 -6.75
N VAL A 279 -14.19 13.20 -7.24
CA VAL A 279 -13.02 12.85 -6.41
C VAL A 279 -12.50 14.03 -5.59
N ARG A 280 -12.53 15.25 -6.16
CA ARG A 280 -12.08 16.47 -5.47
C ARG A 280 -12.92 16.85 -4.24
N TYR A 281 -14.23 16.56 -4.25
CA TYR A 281 -15.10 16.80 -3.10
C TYR A 281 -14.90 15.73 -2.03
N GLN A 282 -14.74 14.47 -2.45
CA GLN A 282 -14.40 13.38 -1.54
C GLN A 282 -13.08 13.65 -0.82
N HIS A 283 -12.06 14.18 -1.52
CA HIS A 283 -10.78 14.52 -0.91
C HIS A 283 -10.88 15.68 0.11
N ALA A 284 -11.69 16.70 -0.18
CA ALA A 284 -11.97 17.78 0.76
C ALA A 284 -12.67 17.25 2.03
N VAL A 285 -13.67 16.38 1.87
CA VAL A 285 -14.36 15.70 2.98
C VAL A 285 -13.39 14.80 3.77
N MET A 286 -12.53 14.03 3.11
CA MET A 286 -11.51 13.20 3.77
C MET A 286 -10.55 14.04 4.63
N THR A 287 -10.20 15.25 4.18
CA THR A 287 -9.37 16.17 4.99
C THR A 287 -10.11 16.60 6.26
N ILE A 288 -11.40 16.94 6.13
CA ILE A 288 -12.25 17.34 7.26
C ILE A 288 -12.38 16.18 8.25
N ILE A 289 -12.67 14.96 7.76
CA ILE A 289 -12.75 13.76 8.62
C ILE A 289 -11.40 13.46 9.27
N ALA A 290 -10.28 13.58 8.56
CA ALA A 290 -8.95 13.36 9.13
C ALA A 290 -8.62 14.33 10.26
N LYS A 291 -9.00 15.62 10.13
CA LYS A 291 -8.90 16.60 11.21
C LYS A 291 -9.66 16.15 12.46
N TYR A 292 -10.92 15.73 12.29
CA TYR A 292 -11.77 15.33 13.41
C TYR A 292 -11.47 13.93 13.95
N PHE A 293 -10.80 13.11 13.15
CA PHE A 293 -10.19 11.86 13.60
C PHE A 293 -9.00 12.17 14.51
N GLU A 294 -8.17 13.17 14.17
CA GLU A 294 -7.05 13.66 14.98
C GLU A 294 -7.52 14.25 16.32
N SER A 295 -8.57 15.07 16.30
CA SER A 295 -9.10 15.76 17.50
C SER A 295 -10.12 14.97 18.32
N CYS A 296 -10.39 13.71 17.95
CA CYS A 296 -11.29 12.79 18.65
C CYS A 296 -12.78 13.11 18.64
N ASP A 297 -13.20 13.80 17.61
CA ASP A 297 -14.60 14.16 17.41
C ASP A 297 -15.36 13.10 16.61
N VAL A 298 -14.63 12.24 15.89
CA VAL A 298 -15.17 11.08 15.18
C VAL A 298 -14.29 9.85 15.41
N PHE A 299 -14.92 8.67 15.36
CA PHE A 299 -14.31 7.36 15.64
C PHE A 299 -13.88 7.17 17.11
N GLU A 300 -14.06 5.96 17.61
CA GLU A 300 -13.93 5.67 19.03
C GLU A 300 -12.47 5.59 19.50
N ILE A 301 -12.23 6.03 20.73
CA ILE A 301 -10.91 5.97 21.36
C ILE A 301 -10.74 4.59 22.02
N HIS A 302 -9.53 4.03 21.95
CA HIS A 302 -9.23 2.82 22.70
C HIS A 302 -9.31 3.11 24.21
N PRO A 303 -9.93 2.27 25.06
CA PRO A 303 -10.17 2.54 26.50
C PRO A 303 -8.93 2.78 27.40
N THR A 304 -7.73 2.80 26.83
CA THR A 304 -6.45 2.92 27.56
C THR A 304 -5.57 4.06 27.03
N ASP A 305 -6.11 4.88 26.13
CA ASP A 305 -5.57 6.18 25.77
C ASP A 305 -6.27 7.25 26.61
#